data_AF-A0A2X2XP62-F1
#
_entry.id   AF-A0A2X2XP62-F1
#
_cell.length_a   1.000
_cell.length_b   1.000
_cell.length_c   1.000
_cell.angle_alpha   90.00
_cell.angle_beta   90.00
_cell.angle_gamma   90.00
#
_symmetry.space_group_name_H-M   'P 1'
#
loop_
_entity.id
_entity.type
_entity.pdbx_description
1 polymer ?
#
loop_
_entity_poly.entity_id
_entity_poly.type
_entity_poly.pdbx_seq_one_letter_code
_entity_poly.pdbx_strand_id
1 'polypeptide(L)'
;MKNYLFLGMMGAALLCNSCSGNDDNDTINNPEPKRLLSKVTSVYYSNPTQPNTSVVTYNYNSQRQLINVLSQGRTTSFEYDTTGKLSKTNYYNTDGTIAYYTIWTYNGSQLTTIKSIYPDSNNNTTKVYTYNNDKVTATSLCFSSNCTIPSTSSYTYNGDNVSTEILFSDNIGGASTIKREFSYDNKINPYSLTNTYFRTYLAGTQFLSQNNYTSEKISRKDSEGNWVQIQHITYEIQYNNAQLPSKVIGKDANGNTLIEYNYEYITLQKQYTTFPG
;
A
#
# COMPACT_ATOMS: atom_id res chain seq x y z
N MET A 1 -28.69 51.83 -23.22
CA MET A 1 -29.90 51.80 -22.38
C MET A 1 -29.54 51.08 -21.08
N LYS A 2 -29.65 51.78 -19.93
CA LYS A 2 -29.61 51.33 -18.50
C LYS A 2 -28.35 50.53 -18.06
N ASN A 3 -27.37 51.00 -17.27
CA ASN A 3 -27.23 51.85 -16.07
C ASN A 3 -27.67 51.22 -14.71
N TYR A 4 -26.65 51.06 -13.84
CA TYR A 4 -26.57 50.98 -12.35
C TYR A 4 -27.07 49.71 -11.62
N LEU A 5 -26.66 49.38 -10.37
CA LEU A 5 -25.46 49.52 -9.52
C LEU A 5 -25.88 48.90 -8.15
N PHE A 6 -25.13 47.93 -7.63
CA PHE A 6 -24.75 47.65 -6.23
C PHE A 6 -25.69 47.66 -4.98
N LEU A 7 -25.24 46.83 -4.01
CA LEU A 7 -25.57 46.65 -2.56
C LEU A 7 -26.88 45.92 -2.23
N GLY A 8 -26.96 44.96 -1.30
CA GLY A 8 -26.10 44.27 -0.32
C GLY A 8 -26.99 43.16 0.29
N MET A 9 -26.68 42.32 1.28
CA MET A 9 -25.57 42.01 2.17
C MET A 9 -26.01 40.70 2.90
N MET A 10 -25.11 40.07 3.66
CA MET A 10 -25.29 38.86 4.51
C MET A 10 -25.24 37.53 3.71
N GLY A 11 -24.35 36.58 4.01
CA GLY A 11 -23.53 36.40 5.19
C GLY A 11 -23.45 34.89 5.43
N ALA A 12 -22.37 34.27 4.98
CA ALA A 12 -21.80 33.06 5.57
C ALA A 12 -20.45 32.84 4.89
N ALA A 13 -19.37 33.18 5.59
CA ALA A 13 -18.08 32.61 5.31
C ALA A 13 -18.19 31.10 5.60
N LEU A 14 -18.48 30.31 4.58
CA LEU A 14 -18.17 28.89 4.63
C LEU A 14 -16.72 28.76 4.20
N LEU A 15 -15.87 28.67 5.22
CA LEU A 15 -14.54 28.09 5.12
C LEU A 15 -14.68 26.77 4.35
N CYS A 16 -14.27 26.75 3.09
CA CYS A 16 -13.96 25.50 2.42
C CYS A 16 -12.70 24.95 3.11
N ASN A 17 -12.92 24.23 4.21
CA ASN A 17 -11.95 23.30 4.74
C ASN A 17 -11.60 22.33 3.62
N SER A 18 -10.38 22.45 3.15
CA SER A 18 -9.56 21.40 2.58
C SER A 18 -9.93 20.03 3.15
N CYS A 19 -10.62 19.20 2.37
CA CYS A 19 -10.65 17.76 2.58
C CYS A 19 -9.33 17.17 2.09
N SER A 20 -8.24 17.47 2.81
CA SER A 20 -7.11 16.57 2.89
C SER A 20 -7.54 15.46 3.84
N GLY A 21 -7.65 14.22 3.36
CA GLY A 21 -7.97 13.05 4.20
C GLY A 21 -6.87 12.80 5.22
N ASN A 22 -6.92 13.53 6.33
CA ASN A 22 -6.26 13.19 7.58
C ASN A 22 -7.26 12.37 8.40
N ASP A 23 -7.28 11.06 8.17
CA ASP A 23 -7.95 10.08 9.04
C ASP A 23 -7.24 9.91 10.41
N ASP A 24 -6.28 10.79 10.73
CA ASP A 24 -5.58 10.80 12.03
C ASP A 24 -6.23 11.76 13.05
N ASN A 25 -7.33 12.45 12.70
CA ASN A 25 -8.13 13.22 13.66
C ASN A 25 -9.30 12.38 14.22
N ASP A 26 -8.96 11.28 14.90
CA ASP A 26 -9.85 10.71 15.91
C ASP A 26 -10.06 11.80 16.96
N THR A 27 -11.21 12.47 16.95
CA THR A 27 -11.53 13.44 18.01
C THR A 27 -11.45 12.74 19.37
N ILE A 28 -10.71 13.34 20.30
CA ILE A 28 -10.32 12.77 21.60
C ILE A 28 -11.52 12.20 22.40
N ASN A 29 -12.73 12.66 22.10
CA ASN A 29 -13.93 12.36 22.87
C ASN A 29 -14.76 11.17 22.36
N ASN A 30 -14.62 10.68 21.11
CA ASN A 30 -15.35 9.47 20.69
C ASN A 30 -14.82 8.80 19.40
N PRO A 31 -13.75 7.98 19.46
CA PRO A 31 -13.25 7.28 18.28
C PRO A 31 -14.10 6.02 17.99
N GLU A 32 -14.73 5.97 16.83
CA GLU A 32 -15.53 4.83 16.32
C GLU A 32 -14.71 3.52 16.29
N PRO A 33 -15.37 2.33 16.39
CA PRO A 33 -14.69 1.04 16.21
C PRO A 33 -14.03 0.95 14.83
N LYS A 34 -12.73 0.65 14.79
CA LYS A 34 -11.98 0.51 13.53
C LYS A 34 -11.76 -0.97 13.20
N ARG A 35 -12.21 -1.38 12.01
CA ARG A 35 -11.88 -2.69 11.45
C ARG A 35 -10.51 -2.62 10.80
N LEU A 36 -9.65 -3.58 11.12
CA LEU A 36 -8.29 -3.65 10.61
C LEU A 36 -8.05 -5.03 10.02
N LEU A 37 -7.29 -5.08 8.92
CA LEU A 37 -6.86 -6.32 8.30
C LEU A 37 -5.98 -7.10 9.28
N SER A 38 -6.34 -8.32 9.65
CA SER A 38 -5.57 -9.12 10.59
C SER A 38 -4.81 -10.26 9.94
N LYS A 39 -5.31 -10.79 8.82
CA LYS A 39 -4.66 -11.90 8.13
C LYS A 39 -5.03 -11.92 6.66
N VAL A 40 -4.05 -12.29 5.85
CA VAL A 40 -4.22 -12.60 4.43
C VAL A 40 -3.66 -13.99 4.19
N THR A 41 -4.48 -14.87 3.64
CA THR A 41 -4.05 -16.17 3.13
C THR A 41 -4.07 -16.10 1.60
N SER A 42 -2.91 -16.24 0.99
CA SER A 42 -2.73 -16.22 -0.46
C SER A 42 -2.44 -17.63 -0.96
N VAL A 43 -3.16 -18.09 -1.98
CA VAL A 43 -2.90 -19.37 -2.67
C VAL A 43 -2.54 -19.07 -4.13
N TYR A 44 -1.35 -19.48 -4.55
CA TYR A 44 -0.83 -19.27 -5.89
C TYR A 44 -0.88 -20.58 -6.68
N TYR A 45 -1.46 -20.53 -7.87
CA TYR A 45 -1.68 -21.70 -8.74
C TYR A 45 -0.72 -21.73 -9.94
N SER A 46 0.47 -21.14 -9.80
CA SER A 46 1.51 -21.19 -10.84
C SER A 46 1.87 -22.61 -11.25
N ASN A 47 1.80 -23.56 -10.32
CA ASN A 47 1.66 -24.98 -10.60
C ASN A 47 0.29 -25.46 -10.06
N PRO A 48 -0.71 -25.72 -10.93
CA PRO A 48 -2.05 -26.13 -10.50
C PRO A 48 -2.07 -27.43 -9.70
N THR A 49 -1.06 -28.30 -9.89
CA THR A 49 -0.95 -29.58 -9.17
C THR A 49 -0.31 -29.44 -7.79
N GLN A 50 0.37 -28.33 -7.53
CA GLN A 50 1.07 -28.04 -6.29
C GLN A 50 0.95 -26.55 -5.95
N PRO A 51 -0.26 -26.09 -5.56
CA PRO A 51 -0.46 -24.70 -5.23
C PRO A 51 0.40 -24.29 -4.02
N ASN A 52 0.99 -23.10 -4.09
CA ASN A 52 1.77 -22.54 -2.99
C ASN A 52 0.87 -21.68 -2.10
N THR A 53 0.88 -21.92 -0.79
CA THR A 53 0.13 -21.09 0.17
C THR A 53 1.07 -20.22 0.99
N SER A 54 0.75 -18.93 1.08
CA SER A 54 1.41 -17.98 1.95
C SER A 54 0.39 -17.37 2.92
N VAL A 55 0.80 -17.20 4.17
CA VAL A 55 -0.02 -16.57 5.22
C VAL A 55 0.74 -15.40 5.79
N VAL A 56 0.08 -14.25 5.82
CA VAL A 56 0.57 -13.02 6.45
C VAL A 56 -0.39 -12.62 7.54
N THR A 57 0.10 -12.41 8.77
CA THR A 57 -0.70 -11.88 9.87
C THR A 57 -0.21 -10.49 10.29
N TYR A 58 -1.16 -9.65 10.71
CA TYR A 58 -0.97 -8.24 11.04
C TYR A 58 -1.43 -8.01 12.48
N ASN A 59 -0.53 -7.51 13.31
CA ASN A 59 -0.76 -7.29 14.73
C ASN A 59 -0.65 -5.82 15.08
N TYR A 60 -1.56 -5.34 15.93
CA TYR A 60 -1.72 -3.92 16.23
C TYR A 60 -1.62 -3.66 17.72
N ASN A 61 -1.15 -2.47 18.10
CA ASN A 61 -1.21 -1.99 19.48
C ASN A 61 -2.59 -1.37 19.80
N SER A 62 -2.76 -0.90 21.05
CA SER A 62 -3.99 -0.24 21.50
C SER A 62 -4.24 1.11 20.82
N GLN A 63 -3.20 1.75 20.27
CA GLN A 63 -3.30 2.93 19.40
C GLN A 63 -3.62 2.57 17.94
N ARG A 64 -3.93 1.31 17.63
CA ARG A 64 -4.30 0.83 16.28
C ARG A 64 -3.14 0.93 15.27
N GLN A 65 -1.91 1.08 15.74
CA GLN A 65 -0.71 1.08 14.91
C GLN A 65 -0.26 -0.37 14.67
N LEU A 66 0.18 -0.66 13.44
CA LEU A 66 0.68 -1.99 13.07
C LEU A 66 2.07 -2.18 13.69
N ILE A 67 2.19 -3.02 14.70
CA ILE A 67 3.46 -3.22 15.43
C ILE A 67 4.23 -4.43 14.93
N ASN A 68 3.55 -5.40 14.32
CA ASN A 68 4.18 -6.65 13.89
C ASN A 68 3.46 -7.25 12.67
N VAL A 69 4.25 -7.75 11.72
CA VAL A 69 3.79 -8.63 10.64
C VAL A 69 4.55 -9.95 10.70
N LEU A 70 3.84 -11.07 10.66
CA LEU A 70 4.42 -12.41 10.58
C LEU A 70 4.11 -13.01 9.20
N SER A 71 5.13 -13.52 8.52
CA SER A 71 5.00 -14.21 7.24
C SER A 71 6.02 -15.34 7.15
N GLN A 72 5.55 -16.56 6.89
CA GLN A 72 6.41 -17.75 6.73
C GLN A 72 7.42 -17.95 7.88
N GLY A 73 6.98 -17.71 9.12
CA GLY A 73 7.83 -17.81 10.32
C GLY A 73 8.81 -16.65 10.52
N ARG A 74 8.88 -15.68 9.61
CA ARG A 74 9.67 -14.45 9.76
C ARG A 74 8.82 -13.32 10.29
N THR A 75 9.35 -12.63 11.29
CA THR A 75 8.69 -11.48 11.91
C THR A 75 9.26 -10.19 11.34
N THR A 76 8.41 -9.18 11.20
CA THR A 76 8.79 -7.78 10.95
C THR A 76 8.18 -6.93 12.05
N SER A 77 8.98 -6.14 12.77
CA SER A 77 8.50 -5.22 13.80
C SER A 77 8.62 -3.77 13.35
N PHE A 78 7.68 -2.94 13.79
CA PHE A 78 7.57 -1.54 13.40
C PHE A 78 7.70 -0.64 14.62
N GLU A 79 8.59 0.34 14.52
CA GLU A 79 8.81 1.37 15.54
C GLU A 79 8.28 2.71 15.01
N TYR A 80 7.62 3.46 15.89
CA TYR A 80 7.00 4.74 15.57
C TYR A 80 7.66 5.86 16.37
N ASP A 81 7.77 7.05 15.77
CA ASP A 81 8.12 8.26 16.49
C ASP A 81 6.94 8.79 17.33
N THR A 82 7.19 9.84 18.12
CA THR A 82 6.17 10.46 18.99
C THR A 82 5.02 11.11 18.22
N THR A 83 5.17 11.34 16.91
CA THR A 83 4.12 11.86 16.03
C THR A 83 3.34 10.75 15.31
N GLY A 84 3.69 9.48 15.54
CA GLY A 84 3.04 8.33 14.94
C GLY A 84 3.57 7.95 13.55
N LYS A 85 4.71 8.51 13.10
CA LYS A 85 5.36 8.11 11.85
C LYS A 85 6.26 6.90 12.07
N LEU A 86 6.35 6.03 11.07
CA LEU A 86 7.30 4.92 11.11
C LEU A 86 8.73 5.44 11.09
N SER A 87 9.52 5.13 12.11
CA SER A 87 10.91 5.56 12.24
C SER A 87 11.89 4.45 11.87
N LYS A 88 11.57 3.20 12.26
CA LYS A 88 12.41 2.03 12.04
C LYS A 88 11.57 0.78 11.84
N THR A 89 12.12 -0.18 11.09
CA THR A 89 11.53 -1.52 10.92
C THR A 89 12.62 -2.56 11.08
N ASN A 90 12.41 -3.57 11.92
CA ASN A 90 13.36 -4.67 12.08
C ASN A 90 12.81 -5.92 11.39
N TYR A 91 13.66 -6.60 10.63
CA TYR A 91 13.32 -7.84 9.93
C TYR A 91 14.07 -8.98 10.62
N TYR A 92 13.33 -10.00 11.01
CA TYR A 92 13.88 -11.12 11.78
C TYR A 92 13.98 -12.38 10.93
N ASN A 93 15.04 -13.14 11.16
CA ASN A 93 15.15 -14.52 10.73
C ASN A 93 14.13 -15.39 11.49
N THR A 94 13.95 -16.63 11.03
CA THR A 94 13.02 -17.58 11.66
C THR A 94 13.45 -18.00 13.08
N ASP A 95 14.73 -17.81 13.44
CA ASP A 95 15.27 -18.06 14.78
C ASP A 95 15.10 -16.85 15.73
N GLY A 96 14.50 -15.75 15.26
CA GLY A 96 14.28 -14.53 16.04
C GLY A 96 15.47 -13.58 16.08
N THR A 97 16.59 -13.88 15.41
CA THR A 97 17.69 -12.92 15.25
C THR A 97 17.36 -11.85 14.22
N ILE A 98 17.94 -10.65 14.36
CA ILE A 98 17.74 -9.57 13.37
C ILE A 98 18.53 -9.91 12.09
N ALA A 99 17.82 -10.01 10.98
CA ALA A 99 18.41 -10.19 9.66
C ALA A 99 18.95 -8.86 9.11
N TYR A 100 18.15 -7.80 9.19
CA TYR A 100 18.49 -6.43 8.83
C TYR A 100 17.43 -5.47 9.38
N TYR A 101 17.62 -4.16 9.25
CA TYR A 101 16.62 -3.18 9.62
C TYR A 101 16.56 -2.05 8.59
N THR A 102 15.51 -1.25 8.64
CA THR A 102 15.37 -0.06 7.80
C THR A 102 15.19 1.20 8.63
N ILE A 103 15.76 2.32 8.16
CA ILE A 103 15.55 3.66 8.71
C ILE A 103 14.77 4.50 7.69
N TRP A 104 13.83 5.29 8.19
CA TRP A 104 12.89 6.07 7.40
C TRP A 104 13.18 7.56 7.56
N THR A 105 13.08 8.31 6.46
CA THR A 105 13.34 9.76 6.44
C THR A 105 12.17 10.47 5.76
N TYR A 106 11.75 11.59 6.33
CA TYR A 106 10.59 12.36 5.89
C TYR A 106 10.95 13.81 5.59
N ASN A 107 10.18 14.43 4.69
CA ASN A 107 10.08 15.87 4.55
C ASN A 107 8.63 16.27 4.87
N GLY A 108 8.41 16.88 6.04
CA GLY A 108 7.06 17.07 6.57
C GLY A 108 6.36 15.72 6.80
N SER A 109 5.19 15.51 6.20
CA SER A 109 4.44 14.25 6.23
C SER A 109 4.86 13.25 5.15
N GLN A 110 5.62 13.66 4.13
CA GLN A 110 5.97 12.80 2.99
C GLN A 110 7.22 11.97 3.31
N LEU A 111 7.12 10.64 3.17
CA LEU A 111 8.26 9.72 3.27
C LEU A 111 9.17 9.94 2.06
N THR A 112 10.41 10.38 2.25
CA THR A 112 11.35 10.66 1.15
C THR A 112 12.25 9.47 0.85
N THR A 113 12.79 8.83 1.89
CA THR A 113 13.78 7.77 1.76
C THR A 113 13.58 6.67 2.79
N ILE A 114 13.82 5.42 2.36
CA ILE A 114 14.06 4.29 3.25
C ILE A 114 15.44 3.71 2.94
N LYS A 115 16.27 3.55 3.97
CA LYS A 115 17.56 2.85 3.87
C LYS A 115 17.48 1.50 4.55
N SER A 116 17.76 0.42 3.83
CA SER A 116 17.93 -0.92 4.42
C SER A 116 19.39 -1.11 4.82
N ILE A 117 19.61 -1.55 6.05
CA ILE A 117 20.93 -1.72 6.66
C ILE A 117 21.10 -3.19 7.04
N TYR A 118 21.91 -3.89 6.25
CA TYR A 118 22.27 -5.29 6.42
C TYR A 118 23.59 -5.43 7.20
N PRO A 119 23.87 -6.61 7.81
CA PRO A 119 25.15 -6.89 8.44
C PRO A 119 26.33 -6.74 7.48
N ASP A 120 26.17 -7.19 6.23
CA ASP A 120 27.09 -6.86 5.13
C ASP A 120 26.61 -5.60 4.43
N SER A 121 27.38 -4.52 4.57
CA SER A 121 27.04 -3.20 4.05
C SER A 121 26.94 -3.14 2.52
N ASN A 122 27.51 -4.10 1.80
CA ASN A 122 27.37 -4.19 0.34
C ASN A 122 25.92 -4.48 -0.08
N ASN A 123 25.11 -5.06 0.81
CA ASN A 123 23.70 -5.37 0.57
C ASN A 123 22.76 -4.22 0.95
N ASN A 124 23.29 -3.12 1.49
CA ASN A 124 22.47 -1.96 1.83
C ASN A 124 21.74 -1.44 0.59
N THR A 125 20.49 -1.05 0.79
CA THR A 125 19.66 -0.50 -0.28
C THR A 125 19.09 0.85 0.12
N THR A 126 18.82 1.68 -0.88
CA THR A 126 18.12 2.95 -0.69
C THR A 126 16.90 2.97 -1.61
N LYS A 127 15.72 3.16 -1.02
CA LYS A 127 14.46 3.39 -1.71
C LYS A 127 14.07 4.86 -1.58
N VAL A 128 13.83 5.54 -2.71
CA VAL A 128 13.43 6.94 -2.76
C VAL A 128 12.02 7.05 -3.29
N TYR A 129 11.26 8.02 -2.78
CA TYR A 129 9.86 8.28 -3.16
C TYR A 129 9.74 9.66 -3.80
N THR A 130 8.95 9.73 -4.86
CA THR A 130 8.58 10.98 -5.54
C THR A 130 7.08 11.20 -5.43
N TYR A 131 6.69 12.45 -5.22
CA TYR A 131 5.29 12.83 -5.01
C TYR A 131 4.83 13.86 -6.04
N ASN A 132 3.53 13.86 -6.29
CA ASN A 132 2.81 14.96 -6.92
C ASN A 132 1.45 15.10 -6.22
N ASN A 133 1.11 16.29 -5.75
CA ASN A 133 -0.13 16.56 -4.99
C ASN A 133 -0.38 15.50 -3.88
N ASP A 134 0.62 15.28 -3.04
CA ASP A 134 0.63 14.31 -1.91
C ASP A 134 0.43 12.83 -2.27
N LYS A 135 0.39 12.48 -3.57
CA LYS A 135 0.37 11.09 -4.05
C LYS A 135 1.76 10.64 -4.47
N VAL A 136 2.14 9.42 -4.10
CA VAL A 136 3.38 8.80 -4.58
C VAL A 136 3.25 8.55 -6.09
N THR A 137 4.04 9.23 -6.89
CA THR A 137 4.04 9.05 -8.36
C THR A 137 5.18 8.19 -8.85
N ALA A 138 6.24 8.02 -8.06
CA ALA A 138 7.31 7.08 -8.38
C ALA A 138 8.06 6.60 -7.15
N THR A 139 8.67 5.42 -7.28
CA THR A 139 9.71 4.92 -6.38
C THR A 139 10.92 4.48 -7.16
N SER A 140 12.12 4.70 -6.62
CA SER A 140 13.35 4.06 -7.11
C SER A 140 13.99 3.27 -5.98
N LEU A 141 14.59 2.13 -6.33
CA LEU A 141 15.32 1.28 -5.39
C LEU A 141 16.67 0.94 -6.01
N CYS A 142 17.72 1.28 -5.26
CA CYS A 142 19.11 0.97 -5.59
C CYS A 142 19.58 -0.21 -4.73
N PHE A 143 19.98 -1.30 -5.38
CA PHE A 143 20.70 -2.39 -4.72
C PHE A 143 22.21 -2.09 -4.79
N SER A 144 22.90 -2.08 -3.63
CA SER A 144 24.30 -1.66 -3.40
C SER A 144 24.54 -0.16 -3.27
N SER A 145 25.71 0.19 -2.69
CA SER A 145 26.17 1.57 -2.49
C SER A 145 26.30 2.38 -3.79
N ASN A 146 26.53 1.71 -4.91
CA ASN A 146 26.76 2.34 -6.21
C ASN A 146 25.54 2.26 -7.14
N CYS A 147 24.41 1.71 -6.68
CA CYS A 147 23.16 1.57 -7.45
C CYS A 147 23.34 0.88 -8.81
N THR A 148 24.18 -0.17 -8.86
CA THR A 148 24.46 -0.88 -10.12
C THR A 148 23.26 -1.66 -10.66
N ILE A 149 22.31 -2.00 -9.79
CA ILE A 149 21.07 -2.71 -10.13
C ILE A 149 19.92 -1.81 -9.69
N PRO A 150 19.47 -0.86 -10.52
CA PRO A 150 18.32 -0.02 -10.20
C PRO A 150 17.00 -0.74 -10.54
N SER A 151 15.97 -0.43 -9.75
CA SER A 151 14.59 -0.70 -10.10
C SER A 151 13.74 0.54 -9.86
N THR A 152 12.72 0.74 -10.69
CA THR A 152 11.80 1.87 -10.54
C THR A 152 10.36 1.42 -10.73
N SER A 153 9.46 2.16 -10.09
CA SER A 153 8.02 2.06 -10.30
C SER A 153 7.49 3.46 -10.53
N SER A 154 6.59 3.65 -11.50
CA SER A 154 5.83 4.89 -11.66
C SER A 154 4.34 4.62 -11.66
N TYR A 155 3.58 5.58 -11.16
CA TYR A 155 2.14 5.46 -10.93
C TYR A 155 1.41 6.64 -11.53
N THR A 156 0.39 6.37 -12.33
CA THR A 156 -0.61 7.37 -12.71
C THR A 156 -1.93 7.05 -12.04
N TYR A 157 -2.75 8.07 -11.80
CA TYR A 157 -3.97 7.96 -11.02
C TYR A 157 -5.20 8.41 -11.81
N ASN A 158 -6.31 7.72 -11.55
CA ASN A 158 -7.65 8.21 -11.85
C ASN A 158 -8.41 8.34 -10.52
N GLY A 159 -8.69 9.57 -10.09
CA GLY A 159 -9.15 9.83 -8.73
C GLY A 159 -8.12 9.33 -7.71
N ASP A 160 -8.55 8.51 -6.75
CA ASP A 160 -7.72 7.95 -5.68
C ASP A 160 -7.21 6.53 -5.95
N ASN A 161 -7.36 6.06 -7.19
CA ASN A 161 -6.91 4.74 -7.62
C ASN A 161 -5.77 4.87 -8.62
N VAL A 162 -4.77 3.99 -8.51
CA VAL A 162 -3.68 3.90 -9.49
C VAL A 162 -4.23 3.32 -10.79
N SER A 163 -4.37 4.14 -11.84
CA SER A 163 -4.84 3.65 -13.14
C SER A 163 -3.78 2.82 -13.87
N THR A 164 -2.51 3.21 -13.74
CA THR A 164 -1.39 2.56 -14.42
C THR A 164 -0.17 2.49 -13.52
N GLU A 165 0.52 1.36 -13.55
CA GLU A 165 1.83 1.16 -12.95
C GLU A 165 2.83 0.77 -14.05
N ILE A 166 4.00 1.41 -14.08
CA ILE A 166 5.12 0.98 -14.92
C ILE A 166 6.26 0.56 -14.01
N LEU A 167 6.70 -0.69 -14.15
CA LEU A 167 7.80 -1.28 -13.40
C LEU A 167 8.99 -1.45 -14.32
N PHE A 168 10.16 -1.00 -13.88
CA PHE A 168 11.43 -1.27 -14.52
C PHE A 168 12.37 -1.97 -13.52
N SER A 169 13.10 -2.96 -13.98
CA SER A 169 14.13 -3.62 -13.19
C SER A 169 15.28 -4.05 -14.08
N ASP A 170 16.51 -3.75 -13.65
CA ASP A 170 17.74 -4.18 -14.31
C ASP A 170 18.40 -5.33 -13.55
N ASN A 171 17.70 -6.46 -13.45
CA ASN A 171 18.12 -7.63 -12.67
C ASN A 171 19.03 -8.58 -13.48
N ILE A 172 19.55 -9.61 -12.82
CA ILE A 172 20.23 -10.75 -13.45
C ILE A 172 19.24 -11.42 -14.42
N GLY A 173 19.46 -11.24 -15.73
CA GLY A 173 18.51 -11.58 -16.80
C GLY A 173 18.25 -10.43 -17.79
N GLY A 174 18.71 -9.21 -17.44
CA GLY A 174 18.64 -8.01 -18.27
C GLY A 174 17.50 -7.07 -17.89
N ALA A 175 17.59 -5.85 -18.39
CA ALA A 175 16.58 -4.82 -18.21
C ALA A 175 15.20 -5.30 -18.70
N SER A 176 14.20 -5.20 -17.83
CA SER A 176 12.82 -5.52 -18.14
C SER A 176 11.90 -4.37 -17.76
N THR A 177 10.85 -4.17 -18.56
CA THR A 177 9.81 -3.18 -18.26
C THR A 177 8.43 -3.78 -18.44
N ILE A 178 7.60 -3.66 -17.41
CA ILE A 178 6.23 -4.14 -17.39
C ILE A 178 5.30 -2.95 -17.16
N LYS A 179 4.23 -2.88 -17.94
CA LYS A 179 3.11 -1.94 -17.72
C LYS A 179 1.91 -2.73 -17.22
N ARG A 180 1.29 -2.26 -16.15
CA ARG A 180 0.03 -2.77 -15.60
C ARG A 180 -1.03 -1.67 -15.66
N GLU A 181 -2.22 -2.01 -16.13
CA GLU A 181 -3.36 -1.09 -16.23
C GLU A 181 -4.54 -1.70 -15.47
N PHE A 182 -5.22 -0.91 -14.64
CA PHE A 182 -6.17 -1.42 -13.66
C PHE A 182 -7.58 -0.84 -13.86
N SER A 183 -8.59 -1.68 -13.60
CA SER A 183 -9.99 -1.25 -13.44
C SER A 183 -10.48 -1.62 -12.05
N TYR A 184 -11.49 -0.92 -11.54
CA TYR A 184 -11.86 -0.96 -10.13
C TYR A 184 -13.35 -1.15 -9.89
N ASP A 185 -13.66 -1.70 -8.72
CA ASP A 185 -14.96 -1.57 -8.09
C ASP A 185 -15.12 -0.19 -7.40
N ASN A 186 -16.19 -0.02 -6.63
CA ASN A 186 -16.39 1.15 -5.77
C ASN A 186 -16.28 0.82 -4.27
N LYS A 187 -15.70 -0.33 -3.90
CA LYS A 187 -15.60 -0.81 -2.51
C LYS A 187 -14.20 -0.60 -1.98
N ILE A 188 -14.07 -0.48 -0.68
CA ILE A 188 -12.80 -0.16 -0.02
C ILE A 188 -11.84 -1.35 -0.15
N ASN A 189 -10.60 -1.05 -0.49
CA ASN A 189 -9.47 -1.99 -0.47
C ASN A 189 -9.04 -2.31 0.97
N PRO A 190 -8.79 -3.58 1.35
CA PRO A 190 -8.37 -3.95 2.69
C PRO A 190 -7.15 -3.17 3.19
N TYR A 191 -6.21 -2.87 2.29
CA TYR A 191 -4.98 -2.18 2.66
C TYR A 191 -5.19 -0.69 2.90
N SER A 192 -6.24 -0.07 2.37
CA SER A 192 -6.51 1.35 2.63
C SER A 192 -6.96 1.62 4.07
N LEU A 193 -7.34 0.57 4.81
CA LEU A 193 -7.64 0.63 6.25
C LEU A 193 -6.38 0.69 7.13
N THR A 194 -5.20 0.42 6.57
CA THR A 194 -3.92 0.47 7.28
C THR A 194 -3.33 1.87 7.27
N ASN A 195 -2.41 2.14 8.20
CA ASN A 195 -1.77 3.46 8.32
C ASN A 195 -1.07 3.87 7.01
N THR A 196 -1.19 5.15 6.64
CA THR A 196 -0.67 5.69 5.38
C THR A 196 0.84 5.48 5.19
N TYR A 197 1.63 5.52 6.27
CA TYR A 197 3.08 5.28 6.22
C TYR A 197 3.39 3.84 5.84
N PHE A 198 2.62 2.88 6.35
CA PHE A 198 2.78 1.46 5.99
C PHE A 198 2.42 1.21 4.52
N ARG A 199 1.32 1.80 4.04
CA ARG A 199 0.89 1.72 2.63
C ARG A 199 1.94 2.31 1.69
N THR A 200 2.44 3.48 2.05
CA THR A 200 3.49 4.20 1.29
C THR A 200 4.76 3.36 1.21
N TYR A 201 5.16 2.71 2.31
CA TYR A 201 6.34 1.86 2.34
C TYR A 201 6.28 0.68 1.38
N LEU A 202 5.17 -0.05 1.38
CA LEU A 202 4.98 -1.15 0.44
C LEU A 202 4.93 -0.60 -0.99
N ALA A 203 4.31 0.57 -1.19
CA ALA A 203 4.04 1.17 -2.50
C ALA A 203 3.30 0.18 -3.41
N GLY A 204 3.13 0.46 -4.70
CA GLY A 204 2.41 -0.45 -5.59
C GLY A 204 0.88 -0.30 -5.53
N THR A 205 0.22 -0.68 -6.62
CA THR A 205 -1.19 -0.43 -6.87
C THR A 205 -2.11 -0.89 -5.75
N GLN A 206 -1.92 -2.11 -5.22
CA GLN A 206 -2.76 -2.69 -4.18
C GLN A 206 -2.64 -2.00 -2.83
N PHE A 207 -1.60 -1.21 -2.59
CA PHE A 207 -1.42 -0.47 -1.34
C PHE A 207 -1.75 1.01 -1.52
N LEU A 208 -1.49 1.56 -2.70
CA LEU A 208 -1.73 2.98 -3.00
C LEU A 208 -3.18 3.28 -3.40
N SER A 209 -3.93 2.30 -3.95
CA SER A 209 -5.31 2.52 -4.40
C SER A 209 -6.33 2.44 -3.26
N GLN A 210 -7.39 3.25 -3.36
CA GLN A 210 -8.49 3.28 -2.40
C GLN A 210 -9.45 2.09 -2.57
N ASN A 211 -9.68 1.65 -3.81
CA ASN A 211 -10.64 0.62 -4.18
C ASN A 211 -9.98 -0.70 -4.59
N ASN A 212 -10.76 -1.78 -4.65
CA ASN A 212 -10.25 -3.06 -5.14
C ASN A 212 -10.23 -3.04 -6.67
N TYR A 213 -9.11 -3.42 -7.26
CA TYR A 213 -9.07 -3.61 -8.70
C TYR A 213 -9.80 -4.91 -9.07
N THR A 214 -10.64 -4.85 -10.09
CA THR A 214 -11.44 -5.96 -10.63
C THR A 214 -10.79 -6.57 -11.85
N SER A 215 -9.81 -5.89 -12.45
CA SER A 215 -8.98 -6.45 -13.51
C SER A 215 -7.62 -5.76 -13.58
N GLU A 216 -6.65 -6.48 -14.14
CA GLU A 216 -5.39 -5.90 -14.57
C GLU A 216 -4.97 -6.41 -15.94
N LYS A 217 -4.47 -5.50 -16.76
CA LYS A 217 -3.85 -5.80 -18.05
C LYS A 217 -2.34 -5.61 -17.92
N ILE A 218 -1.58 -6.64 -18.25
CA ILE A 218 -0.12 -6.66 -18.16
C ILE A 218 0.46 -6.67 -19.57
N SER A 219 1.35 -5.72 -19.85
CA SER A 219 1.99 -5.55 -21.15
C SER A 219 3.50 -5.43 -21.01
N ARG A 220 4.23 -5.84 -22.06
CA ARG A 220 5.67 -5.61 -22.23
C ARG A 220 5.93 -4.91 -23.56
N LYS A 221 7.10 -4.28 -23.70
CA LYS A 221 7.53 -3.77 -25.00
C LYS A 221 7.99 -4.91 -25.90
N ASP A 222 7.59 -4.89 -27.17
CA ASP A 222 8.19 -5.72 -28.21
C ASP A 222 9.52 -5.12 -28.71
N SER A 223 10.12 -5.73 -29.74
CA SER A 223 11.38 -5.26 -30.35
C SER A 223 11.27 -3.90 -31.02
N GLU A 224 10.05 -3.45 -31.36
CA GLU A 224 9.78 -2.14 -31.96
C GLU A 224 9.46 -1.06 -30.89
N GLY A 225 9.39 -1.47 -29.62
CA GLY A 225 9.09 -0.59 -28.49
C GLY A 225 7.59 -0.39 -28.23
N ASN A 226 6.72 -1.11 -28.92
CA ASN A 226 5.27 -1.03 -28.76
C ASN A 226 4.82 -1.86 -27.56
N TRP A 227 3.81 -1.38 -26.82
CA TRP A 227 3.22 -2.15 -25.71
C TRP A 227 2.34 -3.28 -26.25
N VAL A 228 2.75 -4.51 -26.00
CA VAL A 228 1.99 -5.71 -26.34
C VAL A 228 1.49 -6.36 -25.06
N GLN A 229 0.18 -6.62 -25.01
CA GLN A 229 -0.45 -7.32 -23.89
C GLN A 229 0.06 -8.76 -23.84
N ILE A 230 0.53 -9.17 -22.66
CA ILE A 230 1.00 -10.54 -22.40
C ILE A 230 0.11 -11.29 -21.41
N GLN A 231 -0.67 -10.57 -20.61
CA GLN A 231 -1.60 -11.17 -19.66
C GLN A 231 -2.76 -10.23 -19.38
N HIS A 232 -3.92 -10.82 -19.08
CA HIS A 232 -5.07 -10.13 -18.53
C HIS A 232 -5.64 -11.00 -17.42
N ILE A 233 -5.83 -10.39 -16.24
CA ILE A 233 -6.37 -11.07 -15.07
C ILE A 233 -7.66 -10.35 -14.66
N THR A 234 -8.70 -11.14 -14.40
CA THR A 234 -9.98 -10.66 -13.86
C THR A 234 -10.17 -11.18 -12.45
N TYR A 235 -10.74 -10.35 -11.59
CA TYR A 235 -10.86 -10.61 -10.17
C TYR A 235 -12.34 -10.70 -9.76
N GLU A 236 -12.72 -11.86 -9.24
CA GLU A 236 -14.02 -12.08 -8.59
C GLU A 236 -13.87 -11.80 -7.10
N ILE A 237 -14.64 -10.85 -6.58
CA ILE A 237 -14.53 -10.38 -5.19
C ILE A 237 -15.81 -10.69 -4.43
N GLN A 238 -15.68 -11.40 -3.31
CA GLN A 238 -16.74 -11.61 -2.34
C GLN A 238 -16.52 -10.67 -1.16
N TYR A 239 -17.59 -10.00 -0.71
CA TYR A 239 -17.54 -9.07 0.42
C TYR A 239 -18.30 -9.63 1.62
N ASN A 240 -17.80 -9.32 2.81
CA ASN A 240 -18.52 -9.58 4.04
C ASN A 240 -19.62 -8.52 4.29
N ASN A 241 -20.38 -8.68 5.37
CA ASN A 241 -21.48 -7.77 5.73
C ASN A 241 -21.04 -6.31 5.94
N ALA A 242 -19.76 -6.06 6.21
CA ALA A 242 -19.20 -4.70 6.34
C ALA A 242 -18.66 -4.15 5.01
N GLN A 243 -18.98 -4.79 3.88
CA GLN A 243 -18.57 -4.36 2.54
C GLN A 243 -17.04 -4.36 2.32
N LEU A 244 -16.32 -5.16 3.13
CA LEU A 244 -14.89 -5.42 2.96
C LEU A 244 -14.70 -6.78 2.28
N PRO A 245 -13.70 -6.94 1.39
CA PRO A 245 -13.51 -8.21 0.71
C PRO A 245 -13.13 -9.31 1.70
N SER A 246 -13.83 -10.43 1.67
CA SER A 246 -13.47 -11.63 2.43
C SER A 246 -12.71 -12.63 1.57
N LYS A 247 -12.96 -12.64 0.26
CA LYS A 247 -12.31 -13.53 -0.69
C LYS A 247 -12.16 -12.86 -2.06
N VAL A 248 -11.01 -13.02 -2.69
CA VAL A 248 -10.71 -12.55 -4.05
C VAL A 248 -10.11 -13.70 -4.85
N ILE A 249 -10.63 -13.97 -6.05
CA ILE A 249 -10.11 -14.98 -6.97
C ILE A 249 -9.69 -14.30 -8.26
N GLY A 250 -8.40 -14.38 -8.60
CA GLY A 250 -7.85 -13.88 -9.87
C GLY A 250 -7.76 -14.99 -10.90
N LYS A 251 -8.33 -14.77 -12.09
CA LYS A 251 -8.35 -15.71 -13.20
C LYS A 251 -7.69 -15.13 -14.44
N ASP A 252 -6.98 -15.97 -15.19
CA ASP A 252 -6.44 -15.62 -16.50
C ASP A 252 -7.54 -15.46 -17.56
N ALA A 253 -7.16 -15.08 -18.78
CA ALA A 253 -8.10 -14.91 -19.89
C ALA A 253 -8.82 -16.20 -20.32
N ASN A 254 -8.31 -17.37 -19.94
CA ASN A 254 -8.92 -18.68 -20.22
C ASN A 254 -9.83 -19.15 -19.06
N GLY A 255 -9.94 -18.37 -17.98
CA GLY A 255 -10.71 -18.71 -16.79
C GLY A 255 -9.98 -19.59 -15.78
N ASN A 256 -8.68 -19.87 -15.97
CA ASN A 256 -7.90 -20.62 -14.99
C ASN A 256 -7.61 -19.76 -13.77
N THR A 257 -7.81 -20.31 -12.57
CA THR A 257 -7.42 -19.64 -11.34
C THR A 257 -5.90 -19.49 -11.27
N LEU A 258 -5.42 -18.26 -11.09
CA LEU A 258 -4.01 -17.95 -10.88
C LEU A 258 -3.70 -17.71 -9.41
N ILE A 259 -4.63 -17.07 -8.72
CA ILE A 259 -4.44 -16.62 -7.35
C ILE A 259 -5.76 -16.54 -6.59
N GLU A 260 -5.70 -16.87 -5.30
CA GLU A 260 -6.79 -16.66 -4.36
C GLU A 260 -6.26 -15.92 -3.13
N TYR A 261 -7.03 -14.93 -2.66
CA TYR A 261 -6.79 -14.26 -1.39
C TYR A 261 -8.00 -14.46 -0.48
N ASN A 262 -7.75 -14.83 0.78
CA ASN A 262 -8.75 -14.81 1.84
C ASN A 262 -8.32 -13.78 2.89
N TYR A 263 -9.23 -12.87 3.23
CA TYR A 263 -8.98 -11.76 4.14
C TYR A 263 -9.77 -11.95 5.43
N GLU A 264 -9.07 -11.80 6.56
CA GLU A 264 -9.66 -11.78 7.88
C GLU A 264 -9.42 -10.43 8.53
N TYR A 265 -10.36 -9.99 9.35
CA TYR A 265 -10.35 -8.69 9.99
C TYR A 265 -10.58 -8.82 11.48
N ILE A 266 -9.96 -7.92 12.24
CA ILE A 266 -10.25 -7.70 13.66
C ILE A 266 -10.98 -6.38 13.85
N THR A 267 -11.73 -6.29 14.94
CA THR A 267 -12.30 -5.03 15.42
C THR A 267 -11.61 -4.67 16.71
N LEU A 268 -10.88 -3.55 16.74
CA LEU A 268 -10.30 -3.04 17.98
C LEU A 268 -11.29 -2.08 18.63
N GLN A 269 -11.82 -2.48 19.77
CA GLN A 269 -12.64 -1.63 20.64
C GLN A 269 -11.74 -0.72 21.49
N LYS A 270 -12.25 0.45 21.89
CA LYS A 270 -11.51 1.39 22.75
C LYS A 270 -11.23 0.73 24.11
N GLN A 271 -10.00 0.85 24.61
CA GLN A 271 -9.75 0.69 26.05
C GLN A 271 -9.96 2.05 26.73
N TYR A 272 -10.92 2.12 27.65
CA TYR A 272 -11.10 3.27 28.52
C TYR A 272 -10.01 3.21 29.59
N THR A 273 -9.09 4.18 29.62
CA THR A 273 -8.23 4.38 30.78
C THR A 273 -9.08 4.98 31.89
N THR A 274 -9.54 4.16 32.83
CA THR A 274 -10.10 4.65 34.09
C THR A 274 -8.94 5.26 34.89
N PHE A 275 -8.94 6.57 35.06
CA PHE A 275 -8.10 7.20 36.07
C PHE A 275 -8.65 6.80 37.46
N PRO A 276 -7.85 6.26 38.38
CA PRO A 276 -8.25 6.20 39.78
C PRO A 276 -8.30 7.64 40.30
N GLY A 277 -9.50 8.07 40.72
CA GLY A 277 -9.70 9.32 41.45
C GLY A 277 -9.26 9.23 42.90
#